data_AF-A0A7W5UI86-F1
#
_entry.id   AF-A0A7W5UI86-F1
#
_cell.length_a   1.000
_cell.length_b   1.000
_cell.length_c   1.000
_cell.angle_alpha   90.00
_cell.angle_beta   90.00
_cell.angle_gamma   90.00
#
_symmetry.space_group_name_H-M   'P 1'
#
loop_
_entity.id
_entity.type
_entity.pdbx_description
1 polymer ?
#
loop_
_entity_poly.entity_id
_entity_poly.type
_entity_poly.pdbx_seq_one_letter_code
_entity_poly.pdbx_strand_id
1 'polypeptide(L)'
;MIIAVDFDGTIVEHRYPTIGKEIPFATATLRQLMEDGHKLILWTVREGDLQQEAIDWCAEHGVRFYAVNGYLDEDNTEDHDAERRSNKHYSRKLKVDCFIDDRNVGGLPDWGAIYQMISRHISYEQYIEEQLGHATRKEPRKKKHWWNF
;
A
#
# COMPACT_ATOMS: atom_id res chain seq x y z
N MET A 1 -9.20 2.92 -7.57
CA MET A 1 -9.68 2.11 -6.42
C MET A 1 -9.64 2.94 -5.15
N ILE A 2 -10.39 2.55 -4.12
CA ILE A 2 -10.17 2.98 -2.74
C ILE A 2 -9.29 1.91 -2.07
N ILE A 3 -8.12 2.30 -1.57
CA ILE A 3 -7.11 1.40 -1.01
C ILE A 3 -6.82 1.82 0.43
N ALA A 4 -6.99 0.89 1.37
CA ALA A 4 -6.54 1.08 2.75
C ALA A 4 -5.07 0.67 2.86
N VAL A 5 -4.24 1.53 3.46
CA VAL A 5 -2.79 1.31 3.59
C VAL A 5 -2.41 1.45 5.06
N ASP A 6 -1.87 0.38 5.64
CA ASP A 6 -1.27 0.42 6.98
C ASP A 6 0.01 1.27 7.01
N PHE A 7 0.43 1.69 8.21
CA PHE A 7 1.60 2.54 8.41
C PHE A 7 2.83 1.76 8.91
N ASP A 8 2.77 1.18 10.11
CA ASP A 8 3.91 0.61 10.83
C ASP A 8 4.22 -0.83 10.43
N GLY A 9 5.26 -1.01 9.62
CA GLY A 9 5.60 -2.28 8.98
C GLY A 9 5.24 -2.29 7.49
N THR A 10 4.45 -1.31 7.04
CA THR A 10 3.93 -1.22 5.67
C THR A 10 4.55 -0.06 4.88
N ILE A 11 4.42 1.17 5.39
CA ILE A 11 5.04 2.37 4.78
C ILE A 11 6.43 2.62 5.37
N VAL A 12 6.56 2.43 6.69
CA VAL A 12 7.80 2.57 7.43
C VAL A 12 8.12 1.27 8.17
N GLU A 13 9.38 1.06 8.55
CA GLU A 13 9.75 -0.04 9.44
C GLU A 13 8.94 0.02 10.74
N HIS A 14 8.50 -1.14 11.24
CA HIS A 14 7.75 -1.20 12.49
C HIS A 14 8.62 -0.77 13.68
N ARG A 15 8.37 0.43 14.21
CA ARG A 15 9.09 1.03 15.36
C ARG A 15 8.16 1.69 16.38
N TYR A 16 6.87 1.38 16.34
CA TYR A 16 5.88 1.93 17.26
C TYR A 16 6.38 1.94 18.73
N PRO A 17 6.29 3.07 19.46
CA PRO A 17 5.54 4.28 19.11
C PRO A 17 6.26 5.25 18.16
N THR A 18 7.57 5.12 17.94
CA THR A 18 8.31 6.03 17.04
C THR A 18 8.07 5.68 15.57
N ILE A 19 8.42 6.60 14.68
CA ILE A 19 8.35 6.37 13.22
C ILE A 19 9.66 5.70 12.78
N GLY A 20 9.53 4.59 12.06
CA GLY A 20 10.67 3.89 11.48
C GLY A 20 11.20 4.56 10.22
N LYS A 21 12.24 3.96 9.62
CA LYS A 21 12.70 4.38 8.29
C LYS A 21 11.67 3.99 7.24
N GLU A 22 11.58 4.76 6.17
CA GLU A 22 10.77 4.39 5.01
C GLU A 22 11.14 2.99 4.50
N ILE A 23 10.13 2.16 4.22
CA ILE A 23 10.32 0.90 3.49
C ILE A 23 10.60 1.25 2.02
N PRO A 24 11.63 0.64 1.38
CA PRO A 24 12.07 1.05 0.05
C PRO A 24 10.91 1.24 -0.95
N PHE A 25 10.88 2.43 -1.56
CA PHE A 25 9.90 2.84 -2.57
C PHE A 25 8.46 3.00 -2.09
N ALA A 26 8.17 2.94 -0.79
CA ALA A 26 6.81 3.08 -0.25
C ALA A 26 6.15 4.39 -0.70
N THR A 27 6.76 5.53 -0.37
CA THR A 27 6.16 6.84 -0.65
C THR A 27 6.13 7.16 -2.14
N ALA A 28 7.15 6.73 -2.89
CA ALA A 28 7.18 6.87 -4.34
C ALA A 28 6.04 6.08 -5.01
N THR A 29 5.80 4.86 -4.56
CA THR A 29 4.73 4.01 -5.09
C THR A 29 3.36 4.54 -4.72
N LEU A 30 3.17 5.00 -3.48
CA LEU A 30 1.90 5.60 -3.06
C LEU A 30 1.58 6.85 -3.86
N ARG A 31 2.57 7.72 -4.11
CA ARG A 31 2.39 8.89 -4.99
C ARG A 31 1.98 8.48 -6.40
N GLN A 32 2.62 7.46 -6.98
CA GLN A 32 2.25 6.96 -8.29
C GLN A 32 0.82 6.40 -8.32
N LEU A 33 0.41 5.64 -7.30
CA LEU A 33 -0.97 5.16 -7.18
C LEU A 33 -1.98 6.31 -7.08
N MET A 34 -1.63 7.40 -6.40
CA MET A 34 -2.48 8.60 -6.36
C MET A 34 -2.57 9.28 -7.73
N GLU A 35 -1.45 9.40 -8.46
CA GLU A 35 -1.40 9.94 -9.83
C GLU A 35 -2.22 9.11 -10.81
N ASP A 36 -2.21 7.78 -10.64
CA ASP A 36 -3.03 6.83 -11.41
C ASP A 36 -4.54 6.91 -11.05
N GLY A 37 -4.93 7.78 -10.11
CA GLY A 37 -6.32 8.07 -9.76
C GLY A 37 -6.89 7.22 -8.62
N HIS A 38 -6.03 6.52 -7.85
CA HIS A 38 -6.47 5.77 -6.67
C HIS A 38 -6.66 6.70 -5.46
N LYS A 39 -7.71 6.45 -4.67
CA LYS A 39 -7.94 7.11 -3.38
C LYS A 39 -7.31 6.26 -2.28
N LEU A 40 -6.33 6.82 -1.57
CA LEU A 40 -5.64 6.11 -0.50
C LEU A 40 -6.20 6.52 0.86
N ILE A 41 -6.51 5.55 1.72
CA ILE A 41 -6.94 5.77 3.10
C ILE A 41 -5.81 5.29 4.02
N LEU A 42 -5.34 6.15 4.91
CA LEU A 42 -4.44 5.73 5.98
C LEU A 42 -5.24 4.85 6.94
N TRP A 43 -4.84 3.60 7.08
CA TRP A 43 -5.52 2.63 7.93
C TRP A 43 -4.57 2.15 9.03
N THR A 44 -4.53 2.89 10.13
CA THR A 44 -3.53 2.72 11.18
C THR A 44 -4.18 2.53 12.55
N VAL A 45 -3.56 1.72 13.40
CA VAL A 45 -3.93 1.61 14.82
C VAL A 45 -3.43 2.81 15.65
N ARG A 46 -2.63 3.71 15.06
CA ARG A 46 -2.22 4.96 15.72
C ARG A 46 -3.45 5.84 15.97
N GLU A 47 -3.48 6.45 17.16
CA GLU A 47 -4.56 7.34 17.61
C GLU A 47 -3.96 8.63 18.21
N GLY A 48 -4.76 9.70 18.24
CA GLY A 48 -4.35 11.00 18.80
C GLY A 48 -3.09 11.55 18.14
N ASP A 49 -2.16 12.07 18.95
CA ASP A 49 -0.92 12.70 18.48
C ASP A 49 -0.07 11.77 17.60
N LEU A 50 -0.04 10.47 17.90
CA LEU A 50 0.71 9.50 17.09
C LEU A 50 0.11 9.32 15.69
N GLN A 51 -1.22 9.44 15.56
CA GLN A 51 -1.88 9.42 14.26
C GLN A 51 -1.52 10.67 13.46
N GLN A 52 -1.51 11.83 14.12
CA GLN A 52 -1.13 13.08 13.49
C GLN A 52 0.34 13.05 13.02
N GLU A 53 1.25 12.54 13.85
CA GLU A 53 2.66 12.34 13.47
C GLU A 53 2.82 11.49 12.20
N ALA A 54 2.04 10.41 12.06
CA ALA A 54 2.07 9.56 10.87
C ALA A 54 1.51 10.29 9.62
N ILE A 55 0.45 11.07 9.78
CA ILE A 55 -0.13 11.91 8.73
C ILE A 55 0.89 12.94 8.25
N ASP A 56 1.50 13.66 9.18
CA ASP A 56 2.47 14.73 8.90
C ASP A 56 3.71 14.16 8.21
N TRP A 57 4.24 13.04 8.72
CA TRP A 57 5.35 12.34 8.10
C TRP A 57 5.03 11.94 6.65
N CYS A 58 3.84 11.40 6.38
CA CYS A 58 3.45 11.06 5.01
C CYS A 58 3.32 12.30 4.13
N ALA A 59 2.76 13.39 4.63
CA ALA A 59 2.59 14.64 3.90
C ALA A 59 3.93 15.29 3.54
N GLU A 60 4.92 15.23 4.43
CA GLU A 60 6.31 15.68 4.18
C GLU A 60 6.97 14.88 3.05
N HIS A 61 6.61 13.60 2.88
CA HIS A 61 7.06 12.74 1.80
C HIS A 61 6.15 12.79 0.55
N GLY A 62 5.23 13.74 0.50
CA GLY A 62 4.35 13.99 -0.64
C GLY A 62 3.16 13.04 -0.76
N VAL A 63 2.85 12.26 0.28
CA VAL A 63 1.68 11.37 0.33
C VAL A 63 0.60 12.01 1.17
N ARG A 64 -0.49 12.45 0.53
CA ARG A 64 -1.67 13.05 1.20
C ARG A 64 -2.86 12.10 1.07
N PHE A 65 -3.24 11.47 2.17
CA PHE A 65 -4.35 10.52 2.15
C PHE A 65 -5.69 11.20 1.87
N TYR A 66 -6.56 10.47 1.19
CA TYR A 66 -7.96 10.83 0.99
C TYR A 66 -8.70 10.87 2.32
N ALA A 67 -8.47 9.90 3.20
CA ALA A 67 -9.04 9.89 4.55
C ALA A 67 -8.14 9.12 5.51
N VAL A 68 -8.41 9.22 6.80
CA VAL A 68 -7.69 8.50 7.86
C VAL A 68 -8.70 7.69 8.67
N ASN A 69 -8.49 6.38 8.77
CA ASN A 69 -9.35 5.43 9.50
C ASN A 69 -10.86 5.56 9.18
N GLY A 70 -11.19 5.95 7.95
CA GLY A 70 -12.56 6.27 7.57
C GLY A 70 -12.73 6.66 6.10
N TYR A 71 -13.87 7.28 5.79
CA TYR A 71 -14.22 7.83 4.48
C TYR A 71 -14.43 9.33 4.62
N LEU A 72 -14.10 10.08 3.56
CA LEU A 72 -14.72 11.38 3.31
C LEU A 72 -16.03 11.12 2.55
N ASP A 73 -17.16 11.47 3.17
CA ASP A 73 -18.43 11.60 2.47
C ASP A 73 -18.46 12.97 1.81
N GLU A 74 -18.74 13.05 0.50
CA GLU A 74 -18.77 14.32 -0.25
C GLU A 74 -19.81 15.32 0.29
N ASP A 75 -20.79 14.84 1.07
CA ASP A 75 -21.87 15.65 1.66
C ASP A 75 -21.61 16.09 3.12
N ASN A 76 -20.56 15.61 3.81
CA ASN A 76 -20.38 15.89 5.24
C ASN A 76 -18.91 16.17 5.58
N THR A 77 -18.60 17.45 5.85
CA THR A 77 -17.27 17.98 6.15
C THR A 77 -16.97 18.15 7.65
N GLU A 78 -17.79 17.59 8.55
CA GLU A 78 -17.65 17.83 10.00
C GLU A 78 -17.55 16.54 10.84
N ASP A 79 -16.71 16.62 11.87
CA ASP A 79 -16.35 15.66 12.93
C ASP A 79 -17.09 14.32 12.97
N HIS A 80 -16.43 13.29 12.43
CA HIS A 80 -17.03 11.99 12.16
C HIS A 80 -17.32 11.10 13.38
N ASP A 81 -16.86 11.37 14.60
CA ASP A 81 -17.03 10.41 15.70
C ASP A 81 -18.42 10.44 16.38
N ALA A 82 -19.15 11.56 16.26
CA ALA A 82 -20.50 11.67 16.80
C ALA A 82 -21.57 11.11 15.84
N GLU A 83 -21.49 11.41 14.55
CA GLU A 83 -22.44 10.94 13.53
C GLU A 83 -22.24 9.47 13.11
N ARG A 84 -21.02 8.93 13.19
CA ARG A 84 -20.74 7.49 12.94
C ARG A 84 -21.57 6.54 13.79
N ARG A 85 -21.96 6.96 14.99
CA ARG A 85 -22.71 6.14 15.96
C ARG A 85 -24.22 6.20 15.76
N SER A 86 -24.75 7.21 15.06
CA SER A 86 -26.19 7.37 14.83
C SER A 86 -26.65 6.80 13.49
N ASN A 87 -25.73 6.63 12.53
CA ASN A 87 -26.06 6.19 11.18
C ASN A 87 -26.15 4.65 11.08
N LYS A 88 -27.35 4.11 10.82
CA LYS A 88 -27.69 2.67 10.81
C LYS A 88 -26.90 1.81 9.81
N HIS A 89 -26.11 2.42 8.92
CA HIS A 89 -25.35 1.76 7.86
C HIS A 89 -23.83 1.87 8.01
N TYR A 90 -23.33 2.39 9.14
CA TYR A 90 -21.89 2.52 9.38
C TYR A 90 -21.26 1.19 9.83
N SER A 91 -20.24 0.71 9.10
CA SER A 91 -19.40 -0.42 9.51
C SER A 91 -18.09 0.10 10.10
N ARG A 92 -17.68 -0.45 11.26
CA ARG A 92 -16.37 -0.17 11.86
C ARG A 92 -15.21 -0.55 10.93
N LYS A 93 -15.37 -1.66 10.18
CA LYS A 93 -14.39 -2.08 9.18
C LYS A 93 -14.60 -1.27 7.91
N LEU A 94 -13.50 -0.77 7.36
CA LEU A 94 -13.48 -0.10 6.07
C LEU A 94 -14.00 -1.02 4.94
N LYS A 95 -14.96 -0.52 4.17
CA LYS A 95 -15.37 -1.02 2.85
C LYS A 95 -14.48 -0.42 1.73
N VAL A 96 -13.33 -1.03 1.51
CA VAL A 96 -12.36 -0.67 0.46
C VAL A 96 -12.19 -1.79 -0.57
N ASP A 97 -11.56 -1.48 -1.70
CA ASP A 97 -11.28 -2.47 -2.75
C ASP A 97 -10.05 -3.33 -2.41
N CYS A 98 -9.09 -2.77 -1.67
CA CYS A 98 -7.82 -3.43 -1.34
C CYS A 98 -7.29 -2.96 0.02
N PHE A 99 -6.66 -3.88 0.77
CA PHE A 99 -5.88 -3.60 1.97
C PHE A 99 -4.41 -3.94 1.72
N ILE A 100 -3.52 -2.99 1.98
CA ILE A 100 -2.07 -3.15 1.95
C ILE A 100 -1.59 -3.09 3.40
N ASP A 101 -1.09 -4.22 3.92
CA ASP A 101 -0.78 -4.40 5.34
C ASP A 101 0.29 -5.49 5.53
N ASP A 102 1.30 -5.24 6.36
CA ASP A 102 2.40 -6.16 6.66
C ASP A 102 1.96 -7.46 7.35
N ARG A 103 0.79 -7.43 8.00
CA ARG A 103 0.19 -8.57 8.72
C ARG A 103 -0.84 -9.33 7.90
N ASN A 104 -1.03 -8.99 6.63
CA ASN A 104 -1.83 -9.82 5.73
C ASN A 104 -1.29 -11.26 5.67
N VAL A 105 -2.19 -12.25 5.59
CA VAL A 105 -1.80 -13.65 5.43
C VAL A 105 -1.05 -13.82 4.11
N GLY A 106 0.19 -14.31 4.19
CA GLY A 106 1.13 -14.37 3.06
C GLY A 106 2.21 -13.28 3.08
N GLY A 107 2.10 -12.32 4.01
CA GLY A 107 3.02 -11.20 4.16
C GLY A 107 2.83 -10.13 3.08
N LEU A 108 3.60 -9.05 3.23
CA LEU A 108 3.60 -7.92 2.30
C LEU A 108 4.73 -8.10 1.27
N PRO A 109 4.42 -8.20 -0.04
CA PRO A 109 5.45 -8.16 -1.06
C PRO A 109 6.06 -6.76 -1.17
N ASP A 110 7.19 -6.61 -1.84
CA ASP A 110 7.82 -5.29 -2.01
C ASP A 110 6.92 -4.32 -2.80
N TRP A 111 7.13 -3.02 -2.60
CA TRP A 111 6.31 -1.98 -3.22
C TRP A 111 6.31 -2.01 -4.76
N GLY A 112 7.38 -2.50 -5.39
CA GLY A 112 7.40 -2.70 -6.84
C GLY A 112 6.41 -3.78 -7.28
N ALA A 113 6.38 -4.91 -6.57
CA ALA A 113 5.40 -5.97 -6.80
C ALA A 113 3.96 -5.49 -6.53
N ILE A 114 3.74 -4.75 -5.44
CA ILE A 114 2.44 -4.16 -5.10
C ILE A 114 1.94 -3.28 -6.24
N TYR A 115 2.78 -2.36 -6.73
CA TYR A 115 2.44 -1.48 -7.85
C TYR A 115 2.06 -2.26 -9.10
N GLN A 116 2.89 -3.25 -9.49
CA GLN A 116 2.62 -4.09 -10.66
C GLN A 116 1.29 -4.83 -10.55
N MET A 117 0.97 -5.39 -9.39
CA MET A 117 -0.30 -6.08 -9.17
C MET A 117 -1.50 -5.14 -9.31
N ILE A 118 -1.42 -3.95 -8.72
CA ILE A 118 -2.51 -2.97 -8.74
C ILE A 118 -2.69 -2.40 -10.16
N SER A 119 -1.64 -1.85 -10.76
CA SER A 119 -1.73 -1.16 -12.06
C SER A 119 -2.07 -2.10 -13.22
N ARG A 120 -1.75 -3.39 -13.10
CA ARG A 120 -2.07 -4.41 -14.12
C ARG A 120 -3.31 -5.24 -13.80
N HIS A 121 -3.92 -5.04 -12.63
CA HIS A 121 -5.07 -5.83 -12.16
C HIS A 121 -4.82 -7.35 -12.17
N ILE A 122 -3.65 -7.78 -11.70
CA ILE A 122 -3.29 -9.20 -11.62
C ILE A 122 -3.25 -9.68 -10.16
N SER A 123 -3.51 -10.97 -9.96
CA SER A 123 -3.40 -11.60 -8.65
C SER A 123 -1.94 -11.82 -8.24
N TYR A 124 -1.72 -12.07 -6.95
CA TYR A 124 -0.39 -12.42 -6.46
C TYR A 124 0.12 -13.73 -7.06
N GLU A 125 -0.76 -14.71 -7.28
CA GLU A 125 -0.42 -15.96 -7.97
C GLU A 125 0.09 -15.70 -9.39
N GLN A 126 -0.64 -14.90 -10.17
CA GLN A 126 -0.23 -14.53 -11.54
C GLN A 126 1.11 -13.79 -11.54
N TYR A 127 1.32 -12.86 -10.59
CA TYR A 127 2.60 -12.17 -10.44
C TYR A 127 3.76 -13.15 -10.20
N ILE A 128 3.59 -14.11 -9.28
CA ILE A 128 4.62 -15.11 -8.97
C ILE A 128 4.88 -16.05 -10.15
N GLU A 129 3.84 -16.51 -10.85
CA GLU A 129 3.98 -17.34 -12.05
C GLU A 129 4.82 -16.65 -13.12
N GLU A 130 4.61 -15.35 -13.35
CA GLU A 130 5.42 -14.56 -14.28
C GLU A 130 6.88 -14.49 -13.83
N GLN A 131 7.16 -14.19 -12.55
CA GLN A 131 8.53 -14.11 -12.06
C GLN A 131 9.28 -15.44 -12.20
N LEU A 132 8.63 -16.57 -11.91
CA LEU A 132 9.19 -17.91 -12.06
C LEU A 132 9.35 -18.30 -13.53
N GLY A 133 8.39 -17.95 -14.39
CA GLY A 133 8.45 -18.13 -15.84
C GLY A 133 9.59 -17.32 -16.49
N HIS A 134 9.87 -16.12 -15.96
CA HIS A 134 11.03 -15.32 -16.36
C HIS A 134 12.35 -15.90 -15.83
N ALA A 135 12.38 -16.46 -14.62
CA ALA A 135 13.57 -17.13 -14.08
C ALA A 135 13.96 -18.39 -14.89
N THR A 136 12.99 -19.15 -15.37
CA THR A 136 13.22 -20.34 -16.22
C THR A 136 13.59 -19.99 -17.66
N ARG A 137 13.27 -18.78 -18.14
CA ARG A 137 13.64 -18.27 -19.48
C ARG A 137 15.01 -17.57 -19.55
N LYS A 138 15.76 -17.43 -18.45
CA LYS A 138 17.13 -16.86 -18.48
C LYS A 138 18.14 -17.80 -19.16
N GLU A 139 18.28 -17.56 -20.46
CA GLU A 139 19.30 -17.94 -21.46
C GLU A 139 19.57 -19.44 -21.77
N PRO A 140 19.48 -19.86 -23.05
CA PRO A 140 20.21 -21.04 -23.50
C PRO A 140 21.72 -20.72 -23.41
N ARG A 141 22.48 -21.53 -22.66
CA ARG A 141 23.94 -21.47 -22.64
C ARG A 141 24.45 -21.37 -24.08
N LYS A 142 25.05 -20.24 -24.47
CA LYS A 142 25.77 -20.13 -25.75
C LYS A 142 26.80 -21.25 -25.78
N LYS A 143 26.58 -22.26 -26.63
CA LYS A 143 27.56 -23.33 -26.86
C LYS A 143 28.83 -22.63 -27.37
N LYS A 144 29.89 -22.64 -26.57
CA LYS A 144 31.21 -22.21 -27.05
C LYS A 144 31.60 -23.19 -28.17
N HIS A 145 31.59 -22.70 -29.41
CA HIS A 145 32.10 -23.45 -30.55
C HIS A 145 33.61 -23.65 -30.36
N TRP A 146 34.05 -24.90 -30.40
CA TRP A 146 35.42 -25.34 -30.12
C TRP A 146 36.45 -24.99 -31.21
N TRP A 147 36.17 -23.99 -32.06
CA TRP A 147 36.98 -23.70 -33.26
C TRP A 147 37.30 -22.22 -33.48
N ASN A 148 37.50 -21.45 -32.41
CA ASN A 148 38.31 -20.24 -32.52
C ASN A 148 39.63 -20.51 -31.80
N PHE A 149 40.59 -21.01 -32.58
CA PHE A 149 42.02 -20.85 -32.34
C PHE A 149 42.40 -19.37 -32.43
#